data_AF-A0A6M1THI8-F1
#
_entry.id   AF-A0A6M1THI8-F1
#
_cell.length_a   1.000
_cell.length_b   1.000
_cell.length_c   1.000
_cell.angle_alpha   90.00
_cell.angle_beta   90.00
_cell.angle_gamma   90.00
#
_symmetry.space_group_name_H-M   'P 1'
#
loop_
_entity.id
_entity.type
_entity.pdbx_description
1 polymer ?
#
loop_
_entity_poly.entity_id
_entity_poly.type
_entity_poly.pdbx_seq_one_letter_code
_entity_poly.pdbx_strand_id
1 'polypeptide(L)'
;MLYRSFLFLQDAVIQLLILTTVISLPVLIAAPLHRGESFSYTFTEEGTVEYYCTIHTPDMQGKITVSSNVVSVDQDTVSMENDQFVPENLEVAPNTTVVWINNQDHNHDIETGNPSSDGDGDPY
;
A
#
# COMPACT_ATOMS: atom_id res chain seq x y z
N MET A 1 -1.76 -43.54 -47.40
CA MET A 1 -0.74 -42.98 -46.49
C MET A 1 -1.40 -41.96 -45.60
N LEU A 2 -1.16 -42.08 -44.29
CA LEU A 2 -1.90 -41.50 -43.17
C LEU A 2 -1.32 -40.13 -42.79
N TYR A 3 -2.19 -39.18 -42.40
CA TYR A 3 -2.00 -38.18 -41.32
C TYR A 3 -3.38 -37.49 -41.15
N ARG A 4 -4.30 -38.01 -40.33
CA ARG A 4 -4.49 -37.73 -38.89
C ARG A 4 -4.46 -36.24 -38.52
N SER A 5 -5.68 -35.73 -38.32
CA SER A 5 -6.17 -34.65 -37.46
C SER A 5 -5.19 -33.89 -36.56
N PHE A 6 -5.32 -32.56 -36.48
CA PHE A 6 -5.24 -31.81 -35.23
C PHE A 6 -6.27 -30.65 -35.23
N LEU A 7 -7.09 -30.65 -34.18
CA LEU A 7 -8.10 -29.63 -33.85
C LEU A 7 -7.46 -28.34 -33.32
N PHE A 8 -8.18 -27.24 -33.53
CA PHE A 8 -8.40 -26.06 -32.66
C PHE A 8 -7.59 -25.95 -31.36
N LEU A 9 -7.00 -24.77 -31.13
CA LEU A 9 -6.79 -24.05 -29.84
C LEU A 9 -5.45 -23.27 -29.90
N GLN A 10 -5.45 -22.07 -30.50
CA GLN A 10 -4.37 -21.09 -30.27
C GLN A 10 -4.80 -19.95 -29.33
N ASP A 11 -5.99 -20.02 -28.73
CA ASP A 11 -6.51 -18.99 -27.80
C ASP A 11 -6.66 -19.48 -26.35
N ALA A 12 -5.81 -20.41 -25.89
CA ALA A 12 -5.88 -20.91 -24.51
C ALA A 12 -4.52 -21.12 -23.83
N VAL A 13 -3.48 -20.34 -24.20
CA VAL A 13 -2.14 -20.44 -23.59
C VAL A 13 -1.66 -19.14 -22.94
N ILE A 14 -2.46 -18.05 -22.97
CA ILE A 14 -2.15 -16.81 -22.22
C ILE A 14 -2.84 -16.79 -20.84
N GLN A 15 -3.68 -17.77 -20.52
CA GLN A 15 -4.57 -17.70 -19.35
C GLN A 15 -4.32 -18.80 -18.30
N LEU A 16 -3.05 -19.08 -17.97
CA LEU A 16 -2.70 -19.95 -16.84
C LEU A 16 -1.32 -19.67 -16.19
N LEU A 17 -0.95 -18.39 -16.06
CA LEU A 17 0.22 -17.95 -15.27
C LEU A 17 -0.13 -16.89 -14.21
N ILE A 18 -1.42 -16.76 -13.85
CA ILE A 18 -1.89 -15.75 -12.87
C ILE A 18 -2.68 -16.37 -11.71
N LEU A 19 -2.39 -17.61 -11.30
CA LEU A 19 -3.15 -18.27 -10.22
C LEU A 19 -2.32 -18.72 -9.01
N THR A 20 -1.07 -18.26 -8.88
CA THR A 20 -0.30 -18.43 -7.62
C THR A 20 0.57 -17.24 -7.25
N THR A 21 0.44 -16.07 -7.88
CA THR A 21 1.03 -14.87 -7.27
C THR A 21 0.24 -14.62 -6.01
N VAL A 22 0.80 -15.02 -4.87
CA VAL A 22 0.39 -14.51 -3.58
C VAL A 22 0.55 -13.01 -3.71
N ILE A 23 -0.54 -12.28 -3.90
CA ILE A 23 -0.53 -10.82 -3.86
C ILE A 23 -0.20 -10.51 -2.40
N SER A 24 1.10 -10.44 -2.09
CA SER A 24 1.56 -10.01 -0.79
C SER A 24 1.30 -8.52 -0.77
N LEU A 25 0.35 -8.10 0.07
CA LEU A 25 0.23 -6.69 0.39
C LEU A 25 1.60 -6.20 0.90
N PRO A 26 2.02 -4.99 0.51
CA PRO A 26 3.28 -4.44 0.97
C PRO A 26 3.25 -4.28 2.50
N VAL A 27 4.37 -4.66 3.12
CA VAL A 27 4.62 -4.47 4.54
C VAL A 27 5.41 -3.18 4.69
N LEU A 28 4.74 -2.13 5.15
CA LEU A 28 5.33 -0.84 5.50
C LEU A 28 5.77 -0.94 6.95
N ILE A 29 7.05 -0.67 7.20
CA ILE A 29 7.62 -0.57 8.54
C ILE A 29 8.63 0.58 8.52
N ALA A 30 8.30 1.67 9.17
CA ALA A 30 9.22 2.78 9.44
C ALA A 30 9.56 2.80 10.93
N ALA A 31 10.83 2.98 11.28
CA ALA A 31 11.20 3.37 12.63
C ALA A 31 10.63 4.77 12.94
N PRO A 32 10.54 5.18 14.22
CA PRO A 32 10.08 6.51 14.58
C PRO A 32 10.83 7.61 13.80
N LEU A 33 10.08 8.36 13.02
CA LEU A 33 10.53 9.52 12.25
C LEU A 33 10.46 10.75 13.14
N HIS A 34 11.58 11.43 13.29
CA HIS A 34 11.65 12.74 13.90
C HIS A 34 11.14 13.83 12.94
N ARG A 35 10.96 15.06 13.46
CA ARG A 35 10.60 16.21 12.64
C ARG A 35 11.50 16.35 11.40
N GLY A 36 10.88 16.44 10.24
CA GLY A 36 11.52 16.62 8.94
C GLY A 36 12.09 15.34 8.34
N GLU A 37 12.02 14.21 9.04
CA GLU A 37 12.39 12.91 8.48
C GLU A 37 11.26 12.33 7.64
N SER A 38 11.64 11.44 6.74
CA SER A 38 10.71 10.84 5.78
C SER A 38 10.93 9.34 5.61
N PHE A 39 9.84 8.63 5.35
CA PHE A 39 9.82 7.26 4.85
C PHE A 39 9.24 7.26 3.44
N SER A 40 9.70 6.36 2.57
CA SER A 40 9.18 6.27 1.20
C SER A 40 8.99 4.84 0.76
N TYR A 41 7.91 4.60 0.00
CA TYR A 41 7.63 3.30 -0.60
C TYR A 41 7.11 3.47 -2.03
N THR A 42 7.53 2.60 -2.95
CA THR A 42 7.03 2.61 -4.34
C THR A 42 6.04 1.48 -4.53
N PHE A 43 4.81 1.85 -4.88
CA PHE A 43 3.72 0.89 -5.09
C PHE A 43 3.68 0.45 -6.55
N THR A 44 3.98 -0.81 -6.83
CA THR A 44 3.97 -1.34 -8.21
C THR A 44 2.73 -2.15 -8.54
N GLU A 45 2.08 -2.74 -7.54
CA GLU A 45 0.92 -3.61 -7.70
C GLU A 45 -0.37 -2.90 -7.30
N GLU A 46 -1.45 -3.12 -8.05
CA GLU A 46 -2.78 -2.65 -7.66
C GLU A 46 -3.24 -3.31 -6.37
N GLY A 47 -3.98 -2.57 -5.55
CA GLY A 47 -4.44 -3.07 -4.26
C GLY A 47 -4.74 -1.96 -3.27
N THR A 48 -4.97 -2.35 -2.02
CA THR A 48 -5.21 -1.41 -0.91
C THR A 48 -4.36 -1.81 0.28
N VAL A 49 -3.75 -0.80 0.91
CA VAL A 49 -2.81 -0.95 2.01
C VAL A 49 -3.26 -0.01 3.11
N GLU A 50 -3.76 -0.60 4.19
CA GLU A 50 -4.06 0.11 5.43
C GLU A 50 -2.81 0.14 6.29
N TYR A 51 -2.58 1.26 6.96
CA TYR A 51 -1.44 1.47 7.84
C TYR A 51 -1.82 2.40 8.98
N TYR A 52 -1.01 2.40 10.03
CA TYR A 52 -1.24 3.20 11.22
C TYR A 52 0.07 3.65 11.85
N CYS A 53 -0.02 4.63 12.75
CA CYS A 53 1.08 5.00 13.64
C CYS A 53 0.90 4.24 14.97
N THR A 54 1.92 3.52 15.41
CA THR A 54 1.87 2.71 16.64
C THR A 54 1.87 3.57 17.90
N ILE A 55 2.36 4.81 17.80
CA ILE A 55 2.45 5.79 18.92
C ILE A 55 1.10 6.48 19.17
N HIS A 56 0.30 6.72 18.11
CA HIS A 56 -1.00 7.41 18.17
C HIS A 56 -2.14 6.48 17.74
N THR A 57 -2.03 5.21 18.12
CA THR A 57 -3.12 4.25 17.98
C THR A 57 -4.21 4.57 19.01
N PRO A 58 -5.51 4.40 18.68
CA PRO A 58 -6.05 3.89 17.42
C PRO A 58 -6.35 4.97 16.37
N ASP A 59 -6.14 6.25 16.68
CA ASP A 59 -6.73 7.34 15.91
C ASP A 59 -5.96 7.69 14.63
N MET A 60 -4.64 7.51 14.61
CA MET A 60 -3.80 7.86 13.47
C MET A 60 -3.66 6.70 12.49
N GLN A 61 -4.58 6.62 11.54
CA GLN A 61 -4.67 5.58 10.51
C GLN A 61 -4.64 6.19 9.11
N GLY A 62 -4.21 5.42 8.13
CA GLY A 62 -4.20 5.84 6.74
C GLY A 62 -4.38 4.67 5.77
N LYS A 63 -4.69 5.02 4.52
CA LYS A 63 -4.93 4.05 3.45
C LYS A 63 -4.34 4.51 2.13
N ILE A 64 -3.56 3.65 1.49
CA ILE A 64 -3.15 3.80 0.10
C ILE A 64 -4.00 2.87 -0.76
N THR A 65 -4.65 3.42 -1.79
CA THR A 65 -5.30 2.64 -2.85
C THR A 65 -4.52 2.82 -4.16
N VAL A 66 -4.05 1.71 -4.71
CA VAL A 66 -3.28 1.69 -5.96
C VAL A 66 -4.20 1.24 -7.09
N SER A 67 -4.45 2.11 -8.07
CA SER A 67 -5.34 1.82 -9.20
C SER A 67 -4.84 2.46 -10.49
N SER A 68 -4.86 1.69 -11.58
CA SER A 68 -4.58 2.16 -12.95
C SER A 68 -5.57 3.18 -13.49
N ASN A 69 -6.67 3.45 -12.77
CA ASN A 69 -7.63 4.51 -13.10
C ASN A 69 -7.21 5.89 -12.58
N VAL A 70 -6.09 5.98 -11.86
CA VAL A 70 -5.54 7.24 -11.34
C VAL A 70 -4.47 7.76 -12.32
N VAL A 71 -4.29 9.08 -12.38
CA VAL A 71 -3.22 9.69 -13.17
C VAL A 71 -1.87 9.26 -12.59
N SER A 72 -1.00 8.71 -13.44
CA SER A 72 0.36 8.35 -13.02
C SER A 72 1.19 9.58 -12.77
N VAL A 73 1.75 9.65 -11.56
CA VAL A 73 2.75 10.60 -11.13
C VAL A 73 3.94 9.81 -10.59
N ASP A 74 5.15 10.39 -10.68
CA ASP A 74 6.34 9.71 -10.17
C ASP A 74 6.31 9.63 -8.64
N GLN A 75 5.75 10.66 -7.99
CA GLN A 75 5.73 10.80 -6.54
C GLN A 75 4.47 11.51 -6.04
N ASP A 76 4.02 11.10 -4.86
CA ASP A 76 3.02 11.82 -4.06
C ASP A 76 3.43 11.82 -2.58
N THR A 77 2.79 12.63 -1.74
CA THR A 77 3.19 12.86 -0.34
C THR A 77 2.03 12.67 0.64
N VAL A 78 2.34 12.04 1.78
CA VAL A 78 1.50 12.05 2.98
C VAL A 78 2.25 12.80 4.08
N SER A 79 1.66 13.84 4.64
CA SER A 79 2.22 14.56 5.79
C SER A 79 1.69 13.95 7.09
N MET A 80 2.54 13.86 8.11
CA MET A 80 2.09 13.64 9.49
C MET A 80 1.94 15.02 10.13
N GLU A 81 0.70 15.43 10.35
CA GLU A 81 0.34 16.71 10.95
C GLU A 81 -0.95 16.62 11.76
N ASN A 82 -0.99 17.34 12.90
CA ASN A 82 -2.10 17.30 13.86
C ASN A 82 -2.49 15.88 14.31
N ASP A 83 -1.50 15.00 14.46
CA ASP A 83 -1.65 13.61 14.86
C ASP A 83 -2.45 12.78 13.84
N GLN A 84 -2.38 13.19 12.56
CA GLN A 84 -3.07 12.57 11.43
C GLN A 84 -2.11 12.34 10.26
N PHE A 85 -2.39 11.31 9.47
CA PHE A 85 -1.88 11.22 8.11
C PHE A 85 -2.72 12.14 7.22
N VAL A 86 -2.07 13.01 6.45
CA VAL A 86 -2.71 14.00 5.58
C VAL A 86 -2.14 13.90 4.16
N PRO A 87 -2.93 13.42 3.17
CA PRO A 87 -4.30 12.92 3.33
C PRO A 87 -4.33 11.57 4.07
N GLU A 88 -5.43 11.31 4.77
CA GLU A 88 -5.68 10.02 5.44
C GLU A 88 -5.83 8.89 4.40
N ASN A 89 -6.53 9.19 3.31
CA ASN A 89 -6.75 8.27 2.20
C ASN A 89 -6.10 8.85 0.94
N LEU A 90 -5.16 8.12 0.35
CA LEU A 90 -4.47 8.53 -0.86
C LEU A 90 -4.69 7.49 -1.98
N GLU A 91 -5.09 7.95 -3.16
CA GLU A 91 -5.19 7.12 -4.36
C GLU A 91 -4.01 7.43 -5.29
N VAL A 92 -3.28 6.39 -5.73
CA VAL A 92 -2.13 6.52 -6.63
C VAL A 92 -2.20 5.52 -7.77
N ALA A 93 -1.52 5.82 -8.88
CA ALA A 93 -1.33 4.83 -9.95
C ALA A 93 -0.18 3.87 -9.62
N PRO A 94 -0.11 2.68 -10.26
CA PRO A 94 1.09 1.84 -10.21
C PRO A 94 2.36 2.61 -10.59
N ASN A 95 3.46 2.25 -9.93
CA ASN A 95 4.80 2.84 -9.99
C ASN A 95 4.92 4.25 -9.36
N THR A 96 3.96 4.68 -8.54
CA THR A 96 4.08 5.92 -7.76
C THR A 96 4.90 5.67 -6.49
N THR A 97 5.88 6.53 -6.20
CA THR A 97 6.53 6.59 -4.88
C THR A 97 5.71 7.48 -3.94
N VAL A 98 5.21 6.93 -2.84
CA VAL A 98 4.62 7.75 -1.77
C VAL A 98 5.70 8.08 -0.75
N VAL A 99 5.78 9.36 -0.37
CA VAL A 99 6.69 9.86 0.67
C VAL A 99 5.86 10.31 1.87
N TRP A 100 6.11 9.69 3.02
CA TRP A 100 5.58 10.15 4.29
C TRP A 100 6.59 11.09 4.94
N ILE A 101 6.16 12.27 5.36
CA ILE A 101 7.02 13.25 6.03
C ILE A 101 6.43 13.66 7.37
N ASN A 102 7.26 13.62 8.42
CA ASN A 102 6.85 14.14 9.72
C ASN A 102 7.03 15.66 9.80
N ASN A 103 5.94 16.42 9.87
CA ASN A 103 5.99 17.89 10.03
C ASN A 103 5.80 18.35 11.48
N GLN A 104 5.52 17.43 12.40
CA GLN A 104 5.31 17.68 13.83
C GLN A 104 6.63 17.63 14.60
N ASP A 105 6.60 18.09 15.85
CA ASP A 105 7.76 18.13 16.74
C ASP A 105 7.93 16.88 17.60
N HIS A 106 6.92 16.01 17.65
CA HIS A 106 6.99 14.68 18.23
C HIS A 106 7.06 13.61 17.13
N ASN A 107 7.40 12.39 17.53
CA ASN A 107 7.70 11.32 16.59
C ASN A 107 6.43 10.61 16.11
N HIS A 108 6.49 10.12 14.87
CA HIS A 108 5.50 9.20 14.29
C HIS A 108 6.22 8.04 13.63
N ASP A 109 5.53 6.94 13.42
CA ASP A 109 5.99 5.79 12.67
C ASP A 109 4.90 5.31 11.71
N ILE A 110 5.21 4.24 10.97
CA ILE A 110 4.30 3.64 9.99
C ILE A 110 4.42 2.13 10.12
N GLU A 111 3.28 1.48 10.35
CA GLU A 111 3.16 0.04 10.27
C GLU A 111 1.93 -0.35 9.43
N THR A 112 2.09 -1.31 8.52
CA THR A 112 0.94 -1.89 7.79
C THR A 112 0.00 -2.57 8.78
N GLY A 113 -1.29 -2.28 8.70
CA GLY A 113 -2.31 -2.89 9.54
C GLY A 113 -3.48 -1.96 9.80
N ASN A 114 -4.46 -2.49 10.54
CA ASN A 114 -5.62 -1.75 10.99
C ASN A 114 -5.81 -2.02 12.49
N PRO A 115 -5.47 -1.06 13.37
CA PRO A 115 -5.57 -1.26 14.81
C PRO A 115 -7.03 -1.40 15.29
N SER A 116 -8.02 -1.04 14.46
CA SER A 116 -9.44 -1.14 14.83
C SER A 116 -10.06 -2.54 14.60
N SER A 117 -9.35 -3.48 13.97
CA SER A 117 -9.85 -4.85 13.79
C SER A 117 -9.68 -5.76 15.02
N ASP A 118 -8.88 -5.32 15.99
CA ASP A 118 -8.66 -6.07 17.22
C ASP A 118 -9.64 -5.59 18.29
N GLY A 119 -10.78 -6.29 18.41
CA GLY A 119 -11.82 -6.03 19.41
C GLY A 119 -11.39 -6.20 20.87
N ASP A 120 -10.10 -6.25 21.17
CA ASP A 120 -9.54 -6.16 22.51
C ASP A 120 -8.97 -4.75 22.67
N GLY A 121 -9.79 -3.85 23.23
CA GLY A 121 -9.33 -2.55 23.68
C GLY A 121 -8.33 -2.71 24.81
N ASP A 122 -7.08 -2.98 24.48
CA ASP A 122 -5.94 -2.87 25.39
C ASP A 122 -5.38 -1.44 25.31
N PRO A 123 -5.58 -0.62 26.36
CA PRO A 123 -5.06 0.74 26.41
C PRO A 123 -3.61 0.69 26.87
N TYR A 124 -2.68 0.67 25.92
CA TYR A 124 -1.36 1.27 26.16
C TYR A 124 -1.34 2.68 25.59
#